data_AF-A0ABD4B984-F1
#
_entry.id   AF-A0ABD4B984-F1
#
_cell.length_a   1.000
_cell.length_b   1.000
_cell.length_c   1.000
_cell.angle_alpha   90.00
_cell.angle_beta   90.00
_cell.angle_gamma   90.00
#
_symmetry.space_group_name_H-M   'P 1'
#
loop_
_entity.id
_entity.type
_entity.pdbx_description
1 polymer ?
#
loop_
_entity_poly.entity_id
_entity_poly.type
_entity_poly.pdbx_seq_one_letter_code
_entity_poly.pdbx_strand_id
1 'polypeptide(L)'
;MQSTFRRSTLAALRGFALPSGAISIVPSAADYRRCLLERIASATRRIYIIALYLQQDEAGQEILDALYAAKAARPELDVVVLVDWFRAQRGLIGAGRQPGNST
;
A
#
# COMPACT_ATOMS: atom_id res chain seq x y z
N MET A 1 -23.64 -8.05 41.75
CA MET A 1 -22.43 -7.32 41.33
C MET A 1 -22.68 -6.70 39.97
N GLN A 2 -22.96 -5.40 39.91
CA GLN A 2 -23.00 -4.69 38.63
C GLN A 2 -21.57 -4.58 38.12
N SER A 3 -21.29 -5.18 36.96
CA SER A 3 -20.05 -4.97 36.25
C SER A 3 -19.96 -3.48 35.89
N THR A 4 -19.03 -2.76 36.51
CA THR A 4 -18.60 -1.42 36.11
C THR A 4 -17.87 -1.54 34.77
N PHE A 5 -18.62 -1.81 33.69
CA PHE A 5 -18.10 -1.68 32.34
C PHE A 5 -17.59 -0.24 32.19
N ARG A 6 -16.27 -0.10 32.12
CA ARG A 6 -15.58 1.16 31.83
C ARG A 6 -16.31 1.84 30.65
N ARG A 7 -16.68 3.11 30.82
CA ARG A 7 -17.11 3.95 29.70
C ARG A 7 -16.12 3.76 28.55
N SER A 8 -16.66 3.42 27.38
CA SER A 8 -15.87 3.18 26.18
C SER A 8 -15.00 4.40 25.88
N THR A 9 -13.68 4.20 25.80
CA THR A 9 -12.73 5.24 25.38
C THR A 9 -12.86 5.57 23.89
N LEU A 10 -13.69 4.85 23.13
CA LEU A 10 -13.96 5.14 21.72
C LEU A 10 -14.53 6.55 21.53
N ALA A 11 -15.36 7.03 22.46
CA ALA A 11 -15.93 8.38 22.40
C ALA A 11 -14.88 9.50 22.57
N ALA A 12 -13.69 9.18 23.10
CA ALA A 12 -12.59 10.12 23.25
C ALA A 12 -11.67 10.16 22.01
N LEU A 13 -11.84 9.25 21.05
CA LEU A 13 -11.07 9.25 19.82
C LEU A 13 -11.50 10.42 18.93
N ARG A 14 -10.51 11.10 18.35
CA ARG A 14 -10.78 12.11 17.33
C ARG A 14 -11.18 11.42 16.03
N GLY A 15 -12.26 11.87 15.42
CA GLY A 15 -12.72 11.44 14.11
C GLY A 15 -12.92 12.64 13.17
N PHE A 16 -13.25 12.34 11.93
CA PHE A 16 -13.67 13.33 10.94
C PHE A 16 -14.93 12.82 10.23
N ALA A 17 -15.77 13.73 9.74
CA ALA A 17 -16.97 13.37 9.01
C ALA A 17 -16.60 12.78 7.64
N LEU A 18 -17.17 11.63 7.30
CA LEU A 18 -16.92 10.93 6.04
C LEU A 18 -18.27 10.60 5.38
N PRO A 19 -18.59 11.13 4.19
CA PRO A 19 -19.78 10.75 3.45
C PRO A 19 -19.77 9.26 3.11
N SER A 20 -20.93 8.60 3.14
CA SER A 20 -21.02 7.17 2.81
C SER A 20 -20.48 6.86 1.41
N GLY A 21 -20.73 7.73 0.44
CA GLY A 21 -20.24 7.59 -0.94
C GLY A 21 -18.73 7.83 -1.12
N ALA A 22 -18.02 8.27 -0.08
CA ALA A 22 -16.56 8.43 -0.12
C ALA A 22 -15.80 7.12 0.18
N ILE A 23 -16.53 6.04 0.53
CA ILE A 23 -15.96 4.72 0.82
C ILE A 23 -16.35 3.77 -0.31
N SER A 24 -15.35 3.12 -0.89
CA SER A 24 -15.53 2.02 -1.85
C SER A 24 -14.84 0.78 -1.31
N ILE A 25 -15.52 -0.35 -1.38
CA ILE A 25 -14.97 -1.66 -1.02
C ILE A 25 -14.40 -2.29 -2.29
N VAL A 26 -13.16 -2.75 -2.22
CA VAL A 26 -12.51 -3.49 -3.29
C VAL A 26 -12.54 -4.98 -2.94
N PRO A 27 -13.34 -5.81 -3.65
CA PRO A 27 -13.73 -7.13 -3.14
C PRO A 27 -12.73 -8.24 -3.45
N SER A 28 -11.77 -8.01 -4.35
CA SER A 28 -10.83 -9.04 -4.80
C SER A 28 -9.42 -8.50 -5.02
N ALA A 29 -8.44 -9.41 -5.06
CA ALA A 29 -7.06 -9.06 -5.39
C ALA A 29 -6.93 -8.47 -6.81
N ALA A 30 -7.72 -8.96 -7.76
CA ALA A 30 -7.73 -8.45 -9.14
C ALA A 30 -8.28 -7.02 -9.21
N ASP A 31 -9.35 -6.74 -8.47
CA ASP A 31 -9.92 -5.38 -8.38
C ASP A 31 -8.97 -4.43 -7.63
N TYR A 32 -8.26 -4.92 -6.62
CA TYR A 32 -7.24 -4.16 -5.90
C TYR A 32 -6.08 -3.77 -6.82
N ARG A 33 -5.56 -4.73 -7.59
CA ARG A 33 -4.53 -4.48 -8.60
C ARG A 33 -4.98 -3.40 -9.59
N ARG A 34 -6.18 -3.53 -10.15
CA ARG A 34 -6.74 -2.54 -11.10
C ARG A 34 -6.84 -1.15 -10.46
N CYS A 35 -7.45 -1.06 -9.27
CA CYS A 35 -7.61 0.20 -8.54
C CYS A 35 -6.27 0.85 -8.20
N LEU A 36 -5.27 0.08 -7.80
CA LEU A 36 -3.93 0.57 -7.48
C LEU A 36 -3.26 1.18 -8.71
N LEU A 37 -3.29 0.49 -9.86
CA LEU A 37 -2.72 0.97 -11.11
C LEU A 37 -3.41 2.25 -11.61
N GLU A 38 -4.75 2.29 -11.55
CA GLU A 38 -5.54 3.48 -11.90
C GLU A 38 -5.18 4.68 -11.00
N ARG A 39 -5.02 4.46 -9.69
CA ARG A 39 -4.61 5.51 -8.74
C ARG A 39 -3.19 5.99 -8.97
N ILE A 40 -2.26 5.11 -9.36
CA ILE A 40 -0.89 5.48 -9.73
C ILE A 40 -0.91 6.37 -10.99
N ALA A 41 -1.60 5.94 -12.05
CA ALA A 41 -1.66 6.66 -13.32
C ALA A 41 -2.31 8.06 -13.20
N SER A 42 -3.36 8.17 -12.38
CA SER A 42 -4.12 9.41 -12.18
C SER A 42 -3.52 10.36 -11.13
N ALA A 43 -2.49 9.96 -10.39
CA ALA A 43 -1.88 10.80 -9.37
C ALA A 43 -1.25 12.07 -9.96
N THR A 44 -1.56 13.22 -9.37
CA THR A 44 -1.10 14.53 -9.85
C THR A 44 -0.09 15.20 -8.93
N ARG A 45 0.00 14.79 -7.66
CA ARG A 45 0.83 15.46 -6.66
C ARG A 45 1.77 14.53 -5.92
N ARG A 46 1.28 13.39 -5.44
CA ARG A 46 2.09 12.44 -4.67
C ARG A 46 1.56 11.02 -4.73
N ILE A 47 2.47 10.05 -4.63
CA ILE A 47 2.20 8.63 -4.43
C ILE A 47 3.04 8.14 -3.25
N TYR A 48 2.38 7.68 -2.20
CA TYR A 48 3.03 7.18 -0.99
C TYR A 48 2.55 5.74 -0.78
N ILE A 49 3.46 4.78 -0.94
CA ILE A 49 3.19 3.36 -0.73
C ILE A 49 3.98 2.92 0.49
N ILE A 50 3.27 2.44 1.52
CA ILE A 50 3.86 1.83 2.71
C ILE A 50 3.42 0.37 2.72
N ALA A 51 4.38 -0.53 2.55
CA ALA A 51 4.12 -1.95 2.46
C ALA A 51 5.17 -2.74 3.25
N LEU A 52 4.88 -4.00 3.57
CA LEU A 52 5.87 -4.87 4.23
C LEU A 52 7.06 -5.15 3.29
N TYR A 53 6.79 -5.43 2.02
CA TYR A 53 7.78 -5.65 0.97
C TYR A 53 7.16 -5.36 -0.41
N LEU A 54 8.03 -5.14 -1.40
CA LEU A 54 7.68 -5.16 -2.82
C LEU A 54 8.47 -6.31 -3.46
N GLN A 55 7.76 -7.29 -4.02
CA GLN A 55 8.39 -8.50 -4.56
C GLN A 55 9.07 -8.20 -5.90
N GLN A 56 10.22 -8.82 -6.16
CA GLN A 56 10.77 -8.85 -7.51
C GLN A 56 10.12 -10.03 -8.25
N ASP A 57 8.87 -9.84 -8.63
CA ASP A 57 8.07 -10.74 -9.46
C ASP A 57 7.29 -9.92 -10.51
N GLU A 58 6.44 -10.59 -11.28
CA GLU A 58 5.65 -9.96 -12.34
C GLU A 58 4.75 -8.83 -11.81
N ALA A 59 4.14 -9.03 -10.63
CA ALA A 59 3.24 -8.05 -10.03
C ALA A 59 4.02 -6.85 -9.48
N GLY A 60 5.13 -7.07 -8.80
CA GLY A 60 5.98 -5.99 -8.30
C GLY A 60 6.63 -5.19 -9.41
N GLN A 61 7.06 -5.85 -10.49
CA GLN A 61 7.57 -5.16 -11.68
C GLN A 61 6.50 -4.26 -12.31
N GLU A 62 5.27 -4.75 -12.44
CA GLU A 62 4.17 -3.95 -12.98
C GLU A 62 3.90 -2.68 -12.14
N ILE A 63 3.95 -2.79 -10.80
CA ILE A 63 3.82 -1.62 -9.93
C ILE A 63 4.98 -0.65 -10.14
N LEU A 64 6.22 -1.13 -10.24
CA LEU A 64 7.39 -0.26 -10.50
C LEU A 64 7.27 0.45 -11.85
N ASP A 65 6.89 -0.27 -12.91
CA ASP A 65 6.70 0.28 -14.25
C ASP A 65 5.62 1.37 -14.25
N ALA A 66 4.50 1.15 -13.56
CA ALA A 66 3.44 2.15 -13.42
C ALA A 66 3.93 3.41 -12.68
N LEU A 67 4.73 3.25 -11.61
CA LEU A 67 5.32 4.36 -10.87
C LEU A 67 6.31 5.16 -11.74
N TYR A 68 7.16 4.46 -12.50
CA TYR A 68 8.08 5.09 -13.44
C TYR A 68 7.34 5.84 -14.54
N ALA A 69 6.31 5.24 -15.13
CA ALA A 69 5.47 5.89 -16.14
C ALA A 69 4.78 7.15 -15.59
N ALA A 70 4.23 7.09 -14.38
CA ALA A 70 3.61 8.24 -13.73
C ALA A 70 4.62 9.37 -13.47
N LYS A 71 5.83 9.05 -13.00
CA LYS A 71 6.90 10.03 -12.76
C LYS A 71 7.48 10.60 -14.06
N ALA A 72 7.56 9.80 -15.12
CA ALA A 72 7.97 10.27 -16.45
C ALA A 72 6.94 11.24 -17.04
N ALA A 73 5.65 10.94 -16.89
CA ALA A 73 4.57 11.82 -17.33
C ALA A 73 4.48 13.11 -16.50
N ARG A 74 4.88 13.07 -15.22
CA ARG A 74 4.83 14.21 -14.28
C ARG A 74 6.11 14.25 -13.44
N PRO A 75 7.19 14.89 -13.93
CA PRO A 75 8.47 14.94 -13.24
C PRO A 75 8.40 15.54 -11.82
N GLU A 76 7.42 16.40 -11.55
CA GLU A 76 7.16 17.03 -10.26
C GLU A 76 6.44 16.12 -9.24
N LEU A 77 5.93 14.96 -9.66
CA LEU A 77 5.19 14.03 -8.80
C LEU A 77 6.07 13.47 -7.69
N ASP A 78 5.70 13.66 -6.42
CA ASP A 78 6.46 13.11 -5.29
C ASP A 78 6.13 11.62 -5.09
N VAL A 79 7.10 10.74 -5.30
CA VAL A 79 6.90 9.27 -5.23
C VAL A 79 7.78 8.70 -4.13
N VAL A 80 7.15 8.12 -3.10
CA VAL A 80 7.84 7.50 -1.97
C VAL A 80 7.30 6.08 -1.74
N VAL A 81 8.21 5.11 -1.77
CA VAL A 81 7.90 3.71 -1.46
C VAL A 81 8.70 3.31 -0.22
N LEU A 82 8.01 3.03 0.88
CA LEU A 82 8.60 2.60 2.14
C LEU A 82 8.31 1.12 2.34
N VAL A 83 9.38 0.33 2.52
CA VAL A 83 9.32 -1.10 2.80
C VAL A 83 10.11 -1.44 4.06
N ASP A 84 9.82 -2.60 4.66
CA ASP A 84 10.62 -3.08 5.77
C ASP A 84 12.04 -3.43 5.31
N TRP A 85 13.03 -2.88 6.00
CA TRP A 85 14.45 -3.04 5.66
C TRP A 85 14.90 -4.50 5.68
N PHE A 86 14.50 -5.25 6.71
CA PHE A 86 14.94 -6.64 6.85
C PHE A 86 14.25 -7.56 5.84
N ARG A 87 12.99 -7.30 5.51
CA ARG A 87 12.24 -8.05 4.48
C ARG A 87 12.74 -7.76 3.08
N ALA A 88 13.11 -6.52 2.77
CA ALA A 88 13.61 -6.16 1.44
C ALA A 88 14.94 -6.83 1.07
N GLN A 89 15.72 -7.28 2.06
CA GLN A 89 17.08 -7.80 1.86
C GLN A 89 17.19 -9.33 1.82
N ARG A 90 16.10 -10.06 2.10
CA ARG A 90 16.16 -11.51 2.28
C ARG A 90 15.28 -12.20 1.25
N GLY A 91 15.80 -13.30 0.70
CA GLY A 91 15.02 -14.21 -0.16
C GLY A 91 13.81 -14.78 0.55
N LEU A 92 12.90 -15.35 -0.24
CA LEU A 92 11.72 -16.03 0.28
C LEU A 92 12.13 -17.16 1.24
N ILE A 93 11.42 -17.28 2.37
CA ILE A 93 11.67 -18.37 3.33
C ILE A 93 11.33 -19.70 2.63
N GLY A 94 12.33 -20.58 2.48
CA GLY A 94 12.17 -21.88 1.81
C GLY A 94 12.63 -21.89 0.36
N ALA A 95 12.83 -20.72 -0.27
CA ALA A 95 13.70 -20.63 -1.44
C ALA A 95 15.16 -20.67 -0.93
N GLY A 96 16.10 -21.17 -1.73
CA GLY A 96 17.51 -21.20 -1.37
C GLY A 96 18.10 -19.81 -1.10
N ARG A 97 19.42 -19.73 -0.94
CA ARG A 97 20.09 -18.45 -0.67
C ARG A 97 20.04 -17.53 -1.90
N GLN A 98 19.03 -16.67 -1.96
CA GLN A 98 18.86 -15.65 -3.01
C GLN A 98 19.26 -14.25 -2.48
N PRO A 99 19.85 -13.39 -3.32
CA PRO A 99 20.07 -12.01 -2.97
C PRO A 99 18.74 -11.24 -2.98
N GLY A 100 18.39 -10.58 -1.87
CA GLY A 100 17.23 -9.69 -1.82
C GLY A 100 15.87 -10.40 -1.97
N ASN A 101 14.85 -9.66 -2.38
CA ASN A 101 13.46 -10.15 -2.48
C ASN A 101 13.11 -10.75 -3.87
N SER A 102 14.03 -11.51 -4.44
CA SER A 102 13.84 -12.24 -5.71
C SER A 102 13.09 -13.55 -5.47
N THR A 103 12.21 -13.91 -6.40
CA THR A 103 11.63 -15.27 -6.51
C THR A 103 12.65 -16.27 -7.00
#